data_AF-A0A2A4Z3H3-F1
#
_entry.id   AF-A0A2A4Z3H3-F1
#
_cell.length_a   1.000
_cell.length_b   1.000
_cell.length_c   1.000
_cell.angle_alpha   90.00
_cell.angle_beta   90.00
_cell.angle_gamma   90.00
#
_symmetry.space_group_name_H-M   'P 1'
#
loop_
_entity.id
_entity.type
_entity.pdbx_description
1 polymer ?
#
loop_
_entity_poly.entity_id
_entity_poly.type
_entity_poly.pdbx_seq_one_letter_code
_entity_poly.pdbx_strand_id
1 'polypeptide(L)'
;MRNLLIISSLLLLGLNGFGQTTVQQESYYDVVVGVYTTKSTDKELIGLKPSVIQPQSKIINNDKSAFLNVEQKVIALFDRVNDLGTAKPIGVLTESSIIQVDTIFYKEIYKDTTQEWFLTFNVWYAITINGQIYYTDYKIHDFIAYRKNLDKYNQEFLLVAQSTGYDEYYDIGYPNYFFIVMLDENQEMIYNSEVLDFDYGDEFWDEELMNSVKTEFTDNGLVFTLSGVNDEYIGVWTGKELK
;
A
#
# COMPACT_ATOMS: atom_id res chain seq x y z
N MET A 1 -33.97 38.25 4.58
CA MET A 1 -33.00 38.17 3.46
C MET A 1 -31.62 38.31 4.08
N ARG A 2 -30.90 37.20 4.33
CA ARG A 2 -29.88 36.59 3.44
C ARG A 2 -28.87 37.66 2.94
N ASN A 3 -27.58 37.62 3.20
CA ASN A 3 -26.67 36.59 3.69
C ASN A 3 -25.46 37.26 4.37
N LEU A 4 -24.98 36.63 5.44
CA LEU A 4 -23.61 36.73 5.93
C LEU A 4 -22.67 36.19 4.84
N LEU A 5 -21.58 36.88 4.53
CA LEU A 5 -20.47 36.30 3.77
C LEU A 5 -19.19 36.61 4.55
N ILE A 6 -18.90 35.72 5.50
CA ILE A 6 -17.58 35.59 6.11
C ILE A 6 -16.74 34.82 5.08
N ILE A 7 -15.84 35.53 4.40
CA ILE A 7 -14.78 34.89 3.62
C ILE A 7 -13.64 34.62 4.62
N SER A 8 -13.63 33.43 5.21
CA SER A 8 -12.47 32.90 5.90
C SER A 8 -11.54 32.26 4.87
N SER A 9 -10.60 33.05 4.37
CA SER A 9 -9.45 32.57 3.61
C SER A 9 -8.52 31.77 4.53
N LEU A 10 -8.55 30.44 4.45
CA LEU A 10 -7.48 29.58 4.96
C LEU A 10 -6.41 29.44 3.86
N LEU A 11 -5.52 30.43 3.82
CA LEU A 11 -4.20 30.31 3.21
C LEU A 11 -3.25 29.75 4.27
N LEU A 12 -3.15 28.42 4.34
CA LEU A 12 -2.02 27.75 4.99
C LEU A 12 -1.01 27.39 3.91
N LEU A 13 -0.23 28.39 3.49
CA LEU A 13 1.10 28.16 2.92
C LEU A 13 2.04 27.78 4.06
N GLY A 14 1.99 26.51 4.44
CA GLY A 14 2.94 25.87 5.35
C GLY A 14 4.09 25.27 4.56
N LEU A 15 5.20 26.00 4.51
CA LEU A 15 6.61 25.58 4.44
C LEU A 15 6.91 24.16 3.93
N ASN A 16 7.72 24.10 2.86
CA ASN A 16 8.40 22.91 2.33
C ASN A 16 9.22 22.17 3.43
N GLY A 17 8.56 21.31 4.18
CA GLY A 17 9.07 19.99 4.50
C GLY A 17 8.26 19.04 3.63
N PHE A 18 8.88 18.38 2.64
CA PHE A 18 8.20 17.35 1.87
C PHE A 18 8.01 16.13 2.79
N GLY A 19 7.06 16.22 3.73
CA GLY A 19 6.46 15.09 4.41
C GLY A 19 5.34 14.49 3.58
N GLN A 20 4.90 13.29 3.93
CA GLN A 20 3.64 12.74 3.42
C GLN A 20 2.51 13.67 3.86
N THR A 21 1.64 14.05 2.94
CA THR A 21 0.50 14.92 3.26
C THR A 21 -0.75 14.09 3.44
N THR A 22 -1.57 14.41 4.43
CA THR A 22 -2.89 13.80 4.62
C THR A 22 -3.97 14.85 4.40
N VAL A 23 -4.90 14.56 3.49
CA VAL A 23 -6.07 15.40 3.20
C VAL A 23 -7.31 14.61 3.59
N GLN A 24 -8.00 15.09 4.61
CA GLN A 24 -9.21 14.44 5.12
C GLN A 24 -10.42 15.33 4.86
N GLN A 25 -11.44 14.80 4.17
CA GLN A 25 -12.72 15.48 4.04
C GLN A 25 -13.42 15.57 5.40
N GLU A 26 -14.09 16.68 5.69
CA GLU A 26 -14.78 16.88 6.98
C GLU A 26 -15.74 15.73 7.31
N SER A 27 -16.36 15.15 6.30
CA SER A 27 -17.31 14.04 6.40
C SER A 27 -16.67 12.65 6.28
N TYR A 28 -15.34 12.49 6.36
CA TYR A 28 -14.72 11.18 6.14
C TYR A 28 -15.25 10.11 7.10
N TYR A 29 -15.47 10.46 8.37
CA TYR A 29 -16.03 9.56 9.38
C TYR A 29 -17.56 9.45 9.30
N ASP A 30 -18.22 10.19 8.40
CA ASP A 30 -19.65 10.03 8.16
C ASP A 30 -19.85 8.78 7.29
N VAL A 31 -20.39 7.72 7.90
CA VAL A 31 -20.59 6.44 7.22
C VAL A 31 -21.73 6.53 6.19
N VAL A 32 -21.40 6.21 4.94
CA VAL A 32 -22.33 6.13 3.81
C VAL A 32 -22.83 4.69 3.63
N VAL A 33 -24.12 4.50 3.39
CA VAL A 33 -24.67 3.16 3.09
C VAL A 33 -24.28 2.74 1.67
N GLY A 34 -23.59 1.61 1.55
CA GLY A 34 -23.19 1.05 0.25
C GLY A 34 -21.85 0.33 0.29
N VAL A 35 -21.30 0.08 -0.89
CA VAL A 35 -19.98 -0.55 -1.07
C VAL A 35 -19.17 0.29 -2.06
N TYR A 36 -17.99 0.73 -1.64
CA TYR A 36 -17.03 1.34 -2.55
C TYR A 36 -16.36 0.25 -3.38
N THR A 37 -16.29 0.47 -4.70
CA THR A 37 -15.57 -0.41 -5.62
C THR A 37 -14.30 0.28 -6.09
N THR A 38 -13.15 -0.33 -5.79
CA THR A 38 -11.81 0.13 -6.19
C THR A 38 -11.72 0.31 -7.71
N LYS A 39 -11.52 1.55 -8.15
CA LYS A 39 -11.46 1.94 -9.57
C LYS A 39 -10.16 1.51 -10.22
N SER A 40 -9.06 1.45 -9.48
CA SER A 40 -7.77 0.99 -9.99
C SER A 40 -7.76 -0.48 -10.41
N THR A 41 -8.78 -1.28 -10.08
CA THR A 41 -8.90 -2.69 -10.51
C THR A 41 -10.10 -2.94 -11.42
N ASP A 42 -10.77 -1.87 -11.87
CA ASP A 42 -11.95 -1.97 -12.73
C ASP A 42 -11.59 -2.53 -14.11
N LYS A 43 -12.22 -3.67 -14.46
CA LYS A 43 -11.96 -4.40 -15.70
C LYS A 43 -12.36 -3.62 -16.96
N GLU A 44 -13.39 -2.79 -16.89
CA GLU A 44 -13.81 -1.97 -18.03
C GLU A 44 -12.79 -0.87 -18.30
N LEU A 45 -12.29 -0.22 -17.24
CA LEU A 45 -11.25 0.81 -17.34
C LEU A 45 -9.93 0.23 -17.85
N ILE A 46 -9.50 -0.93 -17.34
CA ILE A 46 -8.31 -1.64 -17.82
C ILE A 46 -8.50 -2.12 -19.27
N GLY A 47 -9.72 -2.54 -19.63
CA GLY A 47 -10.10 -2.97 -20.98
C GLY A 47 -9.96 -1.88 -22.06
N LEU A 48 -9.84 -0.60 -21.66
CA LEU A 48 -9.51 0.51 -22.55
C LEU A 48 -8.06 0.48 -23.07
N LYS A 49 -7.24 -0.48 -22.59
CA LYS A 49 -5.83 -0.67 -22.95
C LYS A 49 -4.99 0.60 -22.81
N PRO A 50 -4.98 1.25 -21.63
CA PRO A 50 -4.07 2.36 -21.35
C PRO A 50 -2.60 1.89 -21.44
N SER A 51 -1.68 2.84 -21.57
CA SER A 51 -0.25 2.52 -21.70
C SER A 51 0.31 1.85 -20.45
N VAL A 52 1.24 0.90 -20.62
CA VAL A 52 1.96 0.29 -19.50
C VAL A 52 2.96 1.30 -18.94
N ILE A 53 2.86 1.58 -17.65
CA ILE A 53 3.79 2.42 -16.90
C ILE A 53 4.93 1.53 -16.41
N GLN A 54 6.17 1.96 -16.65
CA GLN A 54 7.33 1.23 -16.14
C GLN A 54 7.38 1.34 -14.61
N PRO A 55 7.53 0.22 -13.88
CA PRO A 55 7.67 0.26 -12.44
C PRO A 55 8.95 0.98 -12.04
N GLN A 56 8.97 1.56 -10.85
CA GLN A 56 10.19 2.03 -10.22
C GLN A 56 10.77 0.88 -9.39
N SER A 57 11.98 0.45 -9.74
CA SER A 57 12.69 -0.62 -9.05
C SER A 57 13.57 -0.12 -7.91
N LYS A 58 13.90 1.18 -7.85
CA LYS A 58 14.87 1.71 -6.89
C LYS A 58 14.22 2.59 -5.84
N ILE A 59 14.65 2.42 -4.58
CA ILE A 59 14.29 3.34 -3.51
C ILE A 59 15.08 4.64 -3.66
N ILE A 60 14.36 5.75 -3.84
CA ILE A 60 14.94 7.09 -3.98
C ILE A 60 14.89 7.86 -2.66
N ASN A 61 13.84 7.64 -1.84
CA ASN A 61 13.66 8.29 -0.55
C ASN A 61 12.98 7.32 0.44
N ASN A 62 13.71 6.87 1.45
CA ASN A 62 13.24 5.86 2.41
C ASN A 62 11.98 6.31 3.17
N ASP A 63 11.91 7.56 3.59
CA ASP A 63 10.88 8.04 4.54
C ASP A 63 9.46 8.07 3.95
N LYS A 64 9.35 7.97 2.62
CA LYS A 64 8.08 7.99 1.88
C LYS A 64 7.87 6.78 1.00
N SER A 65 8.79 5.83 1.05
CA SER A 65 8.72 4.68 0.16
C SER A 65 7.68 3.71 0.67
N ALA A 66 6.78 3.34 -0.23
CA ALA A 66 5.82 2.26 -0.05
C ALA A 66 5.88 1.36 -1.29
N PHE A 67 5.03 0.35 -1.33
CA PHE A 67 5.00 -0.61 -2.42
C PHE A 67 3.58 -0.79 -2.96
N LEU A 68 3.48 -0.94 -4.27
CA LEU A 68 2.31 -1.48 -4.93
C LEU A 68 2.63 -2.91 -5.34
N ASN A 69 2.03 -3.89 -4.66
CA ASN A 69 2.04 -5.28 -5.11
C ASN A 69 0.89 -5.49 -6.10
N VAL A 70 1.23 -5.90 -7.31
CA VAL A 70 0.26 -6.10 -8.40
C VAL A 70 -0.46 -7.46 -8.29
N GLU A 71 0.05 -8.44 -7.53
CA GLU A 71 -0.62 -9.74 -7.25
C GLU A 71 -1.29 -10.42 -8.47
N GLN A 72 -0.59 -10.52 -9.61
CA GLN A 72 -1.14 -11.03 -10.89
C GLN A 72 -2.35 -10.25 -11.44
N LYS A 73 -2.69 -9.09 -10.87
CA LYS A 73 -3.72 -8.15 -11.35
C LYS A 73 -3.07 -7.10 -12.26
N VAL A 74 -3.83 -6.09 -12.63
CA VAL A 74 -3.35 -4.89 -13.32
C VAL A 74 -3.89 -3.70 -12.54
N ILE A 75 -3.02 -2.75 -12.18
CA ILE A 75 -3.42 -1.57 -11.40
C ILE A 75 -3.50 -0.38 -12.35
N ALA A 76 -4.69 0.17 -12.55
CA ALA A 76 -4.91 1.37 -13.33
C ALA A 76 -4.48 2.62 -12.53
N LEU A 77 -3.78 3.53 -13.19
CA LEU A 77 -3.28 4.79 -12.62
C LEU A 77 -3.91 5.98 -13.34
N PHE A 78 -4.25 7.02 -12.59
CA PHE A 78 -5.03 8.18 -13.04
C PHE A 78 -4.20 9.47 -13.00
N ASP A 79 -4.63 10.49 -13.76
CA ASP A 79 -4.04 11.85 -13.72
C ASP A 79 -4.61 12.73 -12.62
N ARG A 80 -5.69 12.27 -11.99
CA ARG A 80 -6.39 12.96 -10.92
C ARG A 80 -7.18 11.95 -10.09
N VAL A 81 -7.58 12.39 -8.91
CA VAL A 81 -8.52 11.69 -8.05
C VAL A 81 -9.89 11.57 -8.75
N ASN A 82 -10.52 10.39 -8.73
CA ASN A 82 -11.81 10.18 -9.40
C ASN A 82 -13.02 10.64 -8.55
N ASP A 83 -13.12 11.96 -8.30
CA ASP A 83 -14.21 12.51 -7.48
C ASP A 83 -15.58 12.53 -8.18
N LEU A 84 -15.58 12.56 -9.51
CA LEU A 84 -16.79 12.76 -10.32
C LEU A 84 -17.17 11.51 -11.14
N GLY A 85 -16.50 10.38 -10.94
CA GLY A 85 -16.73 9.15 -11.71
C GLY A 85 -16.34 9.23 -13.19
N THR A 86 -15.60 10.26 -13.60
CA THR A 86 -15.25 10.54 -15.01
C THR A 86 -13.77 10.40 -15.33
N ALA A 87 -12.92 10.16 -14.32
CA ALA A 87 -11.49 9.99 -14.53
C ALA A 87 -11.22 8.72 -15.34
N LYS A 88 -10.40 8.83 -16.38
CA LYS A 88 -9.91 7.69 -17.16
C LYS A 88 -8.48 7.37 -16.73
N PRO A 89 -8.08 6.09 -16.74
CA PRO A 89 -6.70 5.76 -16.45
C PRO A 89 -5.79 6.29 -17.56
N ILE A 90 -4.66 6.87 -17.16
CA ILE A 90 -3.59 7.31 -18.06
C ILE A 90 -2.54 6.23 -18.28
N GLY A 91 -2.53 5.21 -17.44
CA GLY A 91 -1.67 4.05 -17.60
C GLY A 91 -2.04 2.92 -16.66
N VAL A 92 -1.29 1.83 -16.76
CA VAL A 92 -1.42 0.67 -15.87
C VAL A 92 -0.06 0.17 -15.41
N LEU A 93 0.01 -0.30 -14.16
CA LEU A 93 1.09 -1.15 -13.67
C LEU A 93 0.71 -2.61 -13.89
N THR A 94 1.62 -3.35 -14.53
CA THR A 94 1.52 -4.80 -14.73
C THR A 94 2.53 -5.57 -13.88
N GLU A 95 3.42 -4.84 -13.19
CA GLU A 95 4.48 -5.36 -12.32
C GLU A 95 4.51 -4.51 -11.05
N SER A 96 4.92 -5.13 -9.94
CA SER A 96 5.04 -4.45 -8.66
C SER A 96 6.04 -3.29 -8.73
N SER A 97 5.77 -2.22 -7.99
CA SER A 97 6.58 -1.01 -8.01
C SER A 97 6.86 -0.52 -6.61
N ILE A 98 8.09 -0.06 -6.38
CA ILE A 98 8.35 0.89 -5.31
C ILE A 98 7.69 2.21 -5.71
N ILE A 99 7.08 2.88 -4.75
CA ILE A 99 6.39 4.16 -4.96
C ILE A 99 6.80 5.14 -3.87
N GLN A 100 6.69 6.44 -4.15
CA GLN A 100 6.71 7.46 -3.11
C GLN A 100 5.28 7.91 -2.85
N VAL A 101 4.85 7.91 -1.58
CA VAL A 101 3.53 8.42 -1.20
C VAL A 101 3.62 9.93 -0.96
N ASP A 102 3.01 10.70 -1.86
CA ASP A 102 3.02 12.16 -1.77
C ASP A 102 1.87 12.67 -0.90
N THR A 103 0.66 12.13 -1.13
CA THR A 103 -0.55 12.56 -0.43
C THR A 103 -1.55 11.42 -0.29
N ILE A 104 -2.23 11.31 0.84
CA ILE A 104 -3.39 10.43 1.04
C ILE A 104 -4.65 11.28 1.18
N PHE A 105 -5.69 10.93 0.43
CA PHE A 105 -6.99 11.59 0.40
C PHE A 105 -8.06 10.68 1.01
N TYR A 106 -8.48 10.99 2.23
CA TYR A 106 -9.54 10.29 2.96
C TYR A 106 -10.87 10.98 2.66
N LYS A 107 -11.75 10.30 1.90
CA LYS A 107 -13.02 10.92 1.45
C LYS A 107 -14.25 10.39 2.16
N GLU A 108 -14.49 9.08 2.06
CA GLU A 108 -15.73 8.47 2.52
C GLU A 108 -15.49 7.05 3.03
N ILE A 109 -16.26 6.66 4.04
CA ILE A 109 -16.35 5.28 4.55
C ILE A 109 -17.73 4.73 4.13
N TYR A 110 -17.73 3.57 3.51
CA TYR A 110 -18.92 2.87 3.04
C TYR A 110 -19.20 1.65 3.89
N LYS A 111 -20.43 1.51 4.38
CA LYS A 111 -20.91 0.35 5.14
C LYS A 111 -21.91 -0.46 4.35
N ASP A 112 -21.61 -1.74 4.17
CA ASP A 112 -22.57 -2.72 3.66
C ASP A 112 -23.48 -3.16 4.80
N THR A 113 -24.75 -2.75 4.76
CA THR A 113 -25.73 -3.12 5.79
C THR A 113 -26.26 -4.54 5.64
N THR A 114 -25.85 -5.27 4.60
CA THR A 114 -26.21 -6.68 4.39
C THR A 114 -25.24 -7.66 5.04
N GLN A 115 -24.05 -7.19 5.44
CA GLN A 115 -23.00 -7.98 6.08
C GLN A 115 -22.67 -7.42 7.47
N GLU A 116 -22.37 -8.30 8.42
CA GLU A 116 -21.95 -7.87 9.75
C GLU A 116 -20.51 -7.31 9.68
N TRP A 117 -20.29 -6.11 10.21
CA TRP A 117 -18.96 -5.49 10.32
C TRP A 117 -18.17 -5.35 9.00
N PHE A 118 -18.84 -5.03 7.88
CA PHE A 118 -18.19 -4.85 6.59
C PHE A 118 -18.09 -3.37 6.17
N LEU A 119 -16.86 -2.88 6.05
CA LEU A 119 -16.54 -1.50 5.62
C LEU A 119 -15.66 -1.51 4.38
N THR A 120 -15.90 -0.55 3.49
CA THR A 120 -15.06 -0.26 2.33
C THR A 120 -14.76 1.22 2.28
N PHE A 121 -13.63 1.60 1.68
CA PHE A 121 -13.06 2.94 1.86
C PHE A 121 -12.79 3.59 0.51
N ASN A 122 -13.24 4.83 0.35
CA ASN A 122 -12.87 5.69 -0.78
C ASN A 122 -11.65 6.51 -0.37
N VAL A 123 -10.48 5.85 -0.40
CA VAL A 123 -9.19 6.48 -0.09
C VAL A 123 -8.34 6.46 -1.36
N TRP A 124 -7.81 7.63 -1.69
CA TRP A 124 -6.97 7.81 -2.87
C TRP A 124 -5.56 8.24 -2.45
N TYR A 125 -4.57 7.86 -3.22
CA TYR A 125 -3.17 8.22 -3.04
C TYR A 125 -2.72 9.05 -4.25
N ALA A 126 -2.03 10.16 -4.01
CA ALA A 126 -1.08 10.71 -4.96
C ALA A 126 0.27 10.02 -4.71
N ILE A 127 0.81 9.40 -5.75
CA ILE A 127 2.05 8.64 -5.70
C ILE A 127 2.99 9.07 -6.81
N THR A 128 4.29 9.02 -6.53
CA THR A 128 5.33 9.24 -7.53
C THR A 128 5.99 7.93 -7.93
N ILE A 129 6.07 7.70 -9.24
CA ILE A 129 6.79 6.58 -9.87
C ILE A 129 7.70 7.18 -10.95
N ASN A 130 9.00 6.92 -10.87
CA ASN A 130 10.00 7.39 -11.84
C ASN A 130 9.94 8.92 -12.05
N GLY A 131 9.66 9.68 -10.99
CA GLY A 131 9.58 11.14 -11.01
C GLY A 131 8.28 11.72 -11.58
N GLN A 132 7.30 10.89 -11.93
CA GLN A 132 5.98 11.32 -12.39
C GLN A 132 4.90 11.00 -11.35
N ILE A 133 3.97 11.93 -11.14
CA ILE A 133 2.84 11.80 -10.21
C ILE A 133 1.69 11.06 -10.89
N TYR A 134 1.08 10.14 -10.13
CA TYR A 134 -0.10 9.37 -10.48
C TYR A 134 -1.08 9.34 -9.31
N TYR A 135 -2.33 9.01 -9.60
CA TYR A 135 -3.36 8.81 -8.59
C TYR A 135 -3.91 7.39 -8.65
N THR A 136 -4.20 6.80 -7.50
CA THR A 136 -4.77 5.45 -7.39
C THR A 136 -5.61 5.32 -6.11
N ASP A 137 -6.65 4.50 -6.13
CA ASP A 137 -7.36 4.04 -4.93
C ASP A 137 -7.03 2.58 -4.58
N TYR A 138 -5.99 2.04 -5.21
CA TYR A 138 -5.43 0.74 -4.84
C TYR A 138 -4.70 0.87 -3.51
N LYS A 139 -5.00 -0.04 -2.58
CA LYS A 139 -4.40 -0.02 -1.25
C LYS A 139 -2.91 -0.35 -1.35
N ILE A 140 -2.10 0.50 -0.73
CA ILE A 140 -0.63 0.40 -0.78
C ILE A 140 -0.13 -0.48 0.36
N HIS A 141 1.04 -1.09 0.17
CA HIS A 141 1.78 -1.73 1.24
C HIS A 141 2.78 -0.71 1.80
N ASP A 142 2.43 -0.12 2.93
CA ASP A 142 3.07 1.03 3.55
C ASP A 142 3.88 0.68 4.80
N PHE A 143 3.86 -0.60 5.20
CA PHE A 143 4.47 -1.05 6.44
C PHE A 143 5.61 -2.04 6.19
N ILE A 144 6.81 -1.75 6.71
CA ILE A 144 7.92 -2.72 6.74
C ILE A 144 7.87 -3.45 8.08
N ALA A 145 7.33 -4.67 8.07
CA ALA A 145 7.15 -5.50 9.26
C ALA A 145 8.46 -6.08 9.78
N TYR A 146 9.39 -6.40 8.87
CA TYR A 146 10.71 -6.92 9.23
C TYR A 146 11.76 -6.58 8.18
N ARG A 147 12.99 -6.35 8.61
CA ARG A 147 14.15 -6.03 7.77
C ARG A 147 15.37 -6.79 8.24
N LYS A 148 16.13 -7.39 7.31
CA LYS A 148 17.38 -8.10 7.62
C LYS A 148 18.38 -8.02 6.47
N ASN A 149 19.61 -7.62 6.78
CA ASN A 149 20.72 -7.73 5.85
C ASN A 149 21.17 -9.19 5.70
N LEU A 150 21.34 -9.63 4.46
CA LEU A 150 21.79 -10.96 4.07
C LEU A 150 23.17 -10.86 3.42
N ASP A 151 24.21 -10.67 4.23
CA ASP A 151 25.60 -10.46 3.76
C ASP A 151 26.09 -11.56 2.80
N LYS A 152 25.64 -12.82 3.02
CA LYS A 152 25.97 -13.96 2.13
C LYS A 152 25.56 -13.74 0.67
N TYR A 153 24.52 -12.94 0.44
CA TYR A 153 23.96 -12.69 -0.89
C TYR A 153 24.15 -11.25 -1.37
N ASN A 154 24.71 -10.35 -0.55
CA ASN A 154 24.71 -8.90 -0.78
C ASN A 154 23.30 -8.36 -1.06
N GLN A 155 22.34 -8.79 -0.24
CA GLN A 155 20.93 -8.45 -0.37
C GLN A 155 20.36 -7.97 0.96
N GLU A 156 19.30 -7.17 0.88
CA GLU A 156 18.45 -6.83 2.02
C GLU A 156 17.10 -7.52 1.86
N PHE A 157 16.69 -8.28 2.88
CA PHE A 157 15.38 -8.90 2.98
C PHE A 157 14.41 -7.93 3.67
N LEU A 158 13.30 -7.65 3.03
CA LEU A 158 12.17 -6.91 3.60
C LEU A 158 10.93 -7.79 3.61
N LEU A 159 10.28 -7.88 4.77
CA LEU A 159 8.90 -8.31 4.88
C LEU A 159 8.03 -7.06 4.90
N VAL A 160 7.21 -6.90 3.87
CA VAL A 160 6.34 -5.74 3.69
C VAL A 160 4.91 -6.20 3.89
N ALA A 161 4.10 -5.38 4.57
CA ALA A 161 2.70 -5.64 4.82
C ALA A 161 1.85 -4.42 4.44
N GLN A 162 0.54 -4.66 4.36
CA GLN A 162 -0.48 -3.65 4.19
C GLN A 162 -1.19 -3.44 5.53
N SER A 163 -1.30 -2.18 5.97
CA SER A 163 -2.17 -1.86 7.11
C SER A 163 -3.62 -2.04 6.71
N THR A 164 -4.32 -3.04 7.26
CA THR A 164 -5.70 -3.37 6.82
C THR A 164 -6.76 -2.40 7.33
N GLY A 165 -6.43 -1.58 8.32
CA GLY A 165 -7.39 -0.73 9.02
C GLY A 165 -8.07 -1.47 10.17
N TYR A 166 -8.78 -0.74 11.03
CA TYR A 166 -9.74 -1.30 11.99
C TYR A 166 -10.86 -0.29 12.21
N ASP A 167 -12.08 -0.76 12.48
CA ASP A 167 -13.27 0.08 12.59
C ASP A 167 -13.35 1.08 11.41
N GLU A 168 -13.40 2.38 11.72
CA GLU A 168 -13.48 3.47 10.75
C GLU A 168 -12.09 4.02 10.32
N TYR A 169 -11.01 3.41 10.80
CA TYR A 169 -9.63 3.76 10.48
C TYR A 169 -9.10 2.89 9.32
N TYR A 170 -8.64 3.52 8.24
CA TYR A 170 -8.29 2.82 7.01
C TYR A 170 -6.85 2.31 6.96
N ASP A 171 -5.93 3.07 7.54
CA ASP A 171 -4.47 2.91 7.47
C ASP A 171 -3.85 2.68 8.85
N ILE A 172 -4.65 2.62 9.89
CA ILE A 172 -4.24 2.21 11.23
C ILE A 172 -4.95 0.90 11.50
N GLY A 173 -4.20 -0.18 11.72
CA GLY A 173 -4.81 -1.48 12.03
C GLY A 173 -3.87 -2.65 11.85
N TYR A 174 -4.48 -3.79 11.55
CA TYR A 174 -3.81 -5.08 11.56
C TYR A 174 -2.95 -5.24 10.30
N PRO A 175 -1.66 -5.57 10.42
CA PRO A 175 -0.82 -5.83 9.26
C PRO A 175 -1.28 -7.13 8.61
N ASN A 176 -1.55 -7.10 7.32
CA ASN A 176 -1.85 -8.31 6.56
C ASN A 176 -1.36 -8.17 5.11
N TYR A 177 -1.66 -9.16 4.27
CA TYR A 177 -1.23 -9.19 2.87
C TYR A 177 0.28 -9.06 2.76
N PHE A 178 0.99 -9.88 3.53
CA PHE A 178 2.45 -9.84 3.60
C PHE A 178 3.04 -10.26 2.27
N PHE A 179 4.12 -9.61 1.84
CA PHE A 179 4.95 -10.09 0.74
C PHE A 179 6.41 -9.71 0.98
N ILE A 180 7.29 -10.37 0.23
CA ILE A 180 8.73 -10.24 0.40
C ILE A 180 9.27 -9.34 -0.69
N VAL A 181 10.18 -8.45 -0.31
CA VAL A 181 10.99 -7.66 -1.23
C VAL A 181 12.46 -7.94 -0.94
N MET A 182 13.22 -8.21 -1.99
CA MET A 182 14.68 -8.28 -1.90
C MET A 182 15.27 -7.07 -2.60
N LEU A 183 16.12 -6.35 -1.88
CA LEU A 183 16.90 -5.24 -2.45
C LEU A 183 18.36 -5.67 -2.62
N ASP A 184 19.02 -5.11 -3.63
CA ASP A 184 20.48 -5.18 -3.76
C ASP A 184 21.19 -4.08 -2.93
N GLU A 185 22.52 -4.03 -3.03
CA GLU A 185 23.35 -3.00 -2.39
C GLU A 185 23.04 -1.57 -2.85
N ASN A 186 22.40 -1.40 -4.01
CA ASN A 186 22.00 -0.11 -4.57
C ASN A 186 20.55 0.27 -4.22
N GLN A 187 19.89 -0.50 -3.35
CA GLN A 187 18.48 -0.35 -2.99
C GLN A 187 17.54 -0.53 -4.19
N GLU A 188 17.96 -1.34 -5.16
CA GLU A 188 17.14 -1.80 -6.27
C GLU A 188 16.45 -3.11 -5.92
N MET A 189 15.14 -3.15 -6.12
CA MET A 189 14.29 -4.32 -5.99
C MET A 189 14.64 -5.33 -7.08
N ILE A 190 15.29 -6.40 -6.67
CA ILE A 190 15.71 -7.51 -7.54
C ILE A 190 14.73 -8.68 -7.51
N TYR A 191 13.84 -8.70 -6.51
CA TYR A 191 12.78 -9.68 -6.37
C TYR A 191 11.64 -9.13 -5.52
N ASN A 192 10.41 -9.49 -5.88
CA ASN A 192 9.26 -9.42 -5.00
C ASN A 192 8.44 -10.71 -5.11
N SER A 193 7.86 -11.16 -4.00
CA SER A 193 6.93 -12.28 -4.04
C SER A 193 5.51 -11.82 -4.39
N GLU A 194 4.64 -12.79 -4.66
CA GLU A 194 3.20 -12.60 -4.46
C GLU A 194 2.90 -12.41 -2.97
N VAL A 195 1.68 -12.00 -2.66
CA VAL A 195 1.22 -12.02 -1.27
C VAL A 195 1.26 -13.46 -0.75
N LEU A 196 1.85 -13.61 0.43
CA LEU A 196 1.99 -14.87 1.11
C LEU A 196 0.61 -15.35 1.55
N ASP A 197 0.38 -16.66 1.41
CA ASP A 197 -0.79 -17.33 1.99
C ASP A 197 -0.58 -17.45 3.50
N PHE A 198 -0.80 -16.33 4.20
CA PHE A 198 -0.54 -16.16 5.61
C PHE A 198 -1.49 -15.10 6.19
N ASP A 199 -2.22 -15.47 7.23
CA ASP A 199 -3.04 -14.54 8.00
C ASP A 199 -2.44 -14.28 9.38
N TYR A 200 -2.04 -13.03 9.62
CA TYR A 200 -1.54 -12.64 10.93
C TYR A 200 -2.63 -12.65 12.01
N GLY A 201 -3.88 -12.38 11.62
CA GLY A 201 -5.02 -12.15 12.51
C GLY A 201 -5.25 -10.69 12.87
N ASP A 202 -6.30 -10.45 13.67
CA ASP A 202 -6.75 -9.12 14.10
C ASP A 202 -5.90 -8.56 15.27
N GLU A 203 -4.58 -8.54 15.10
CA GLU A 203 -3.62 -8.05 16.10
C GLU A 203 -2.74 -6.92 15.55
N PHE A 204 -2.41 -5.95 16.40
CA PHE A 204 -1.52 -4.84 16.01
C PHE A 204 -0.07 -5.32 15.93
N TRP A 205 0.71 -4.85 14.96
CA TRP A 205 2.16 -5.10 14.98
C TRP A 205 2.83 -4.23 16.06
N ASP A 206 3.21 -4.82 17.18
CA ASP A 206 3.97 -4.14 18.24
C ASP A 206 5.37 -4.73 18.47
N GLU A 207 6.19 -4.07 19.29
CA GLU A 207 7.57 -4.49 19.59
C GLU A 207 7.62 -5.89 20.25
N GLU A 208 6.60 -6.30 21.01
CA GLU A 208 6.54 -7.64 21.61
C GLU A 208 6.24 -8.71 20.55
N LEU A 209 5.42 -8.35 19.56
CA LEU A 209 5.08 -9.13 18.38
C LEU A 209 6.16 -9.16 17.29
N MET A 210 7.24 -8.37 17.38
CA MET A 210 8.41 -8.50 16.50
C MET A 210 9.12 -9.88 16.61
N ASN A 211 8.78 -10.68 17.63
CA ASN A 211 9.21 -12.08 17.74
C ASN A 211 8.43 -13.05 16.81
N SER A 212 7.39 -12.55 16.11
CA SER A 212 6.62 -13.31 15.12
C SER A 212 7.44 -13.68 13.89
N VAL A 213 8.54 -12.97 13.62
CA VAL A 213 9.45 -13.29 12.52
C VAL A 213 10.73 -13.91 13.07
N LYS A 214 10.90 -15.21 12.83
CA LYS A 214 12.13 -15.93 13.14
C LYS A 214 12.92 -16.16 11.86
N THR A 215 14.24 -16.03 11.94
CA THR A 215 15.12 -16.27 10.79
C THR A 215 16.33 -17.10 11.18
N GLU A 216 16.68 -18.06 10.33
CA GLU A 216 17.85 -18.91 10.49
C GLU A 216 18.53 -19.12 9.13
N PHE A 217 19.85 -19.02 9.09
CA PHE A 217 20.61 -19.40 7.91
C PHE A 217 20.94 -20.89 7.95
N THR A 218 20.53 -21.60 6.91
CA THR A 218 20.83 -23.02 6.68
C THR A 218 21.68 -23.19 5.41
N ASP A 219 22.07 -24.42 5.12
CA ASP A 219 22.75 -24.76 3.86
C ASP A 219 21.90 -24.41 2.62
N ASN A 220 20.57 -24.45 2.75
CA ASN A 220 19.62 -24.21 1.66
C ASN A 220 19.26 -22.73 1.46
N GLY A 221 19.58 -21.87 2.43
CA GLY A 221 19.25 -20.44 2.37
C GLY A 221 18.82 -19.86 3.71
N LEU A 222 18.24 -18.66 3.64
CA LEU A 222 17.59 -18.04 4.78
C LEU A 222 16.21 -18.69 4.95
N VAL A 223 16.04 -19.48 6.00
CA VAL A 223 14.73 -19.93 6.44
C VAL A 223 14.13 -18.81 7.28
N PHE A 224 12.87 -18.48 7.04
CA PHE A 224 12.12 -17.57 7.87
C PHE A 224 10.74 -18.15 8.19
N THR A 225 10.28 -17.85 9.40
CA THR A 225 8.96 -18.24 9.89
C THR A 225 8.21 -16.99 10.31
N LEU A 226 6.99 -16.84 9.81
CA LEU A 226 6.02 -15.84 10.25
C LEU A 226 4.98 -16.55 11.11
N SER A 227 4.78 -16.09 12.34
CA SER A 227 3.79 -16.65 13.26
C SER A 227 2.69 -15.61 13.52
N GLY A 228 1.47 -15.92 13.10
CA GLY A 228 0.25 -15.16 13.41
C GLY A 228 -0.47 -15.74 14.62
N VAL A 229 -1.69 -15.25 14.90
CA VAL A 229 -2.51 -15.74 16.02
C VAL A 229 -2.87 -17.22 15.85
N ASN A 230 -3.28 -17.60 14.64
CA ASN A 230 -3.76 -18.95 14.33
C ASN A 230 -3.08 -19.58 13.10
N ASP A 231 -2.07 -18.91 12.55
CA ASP A 231 -1.44 -19.31 11.31
C ASP A 231 0.08 -19.22 11.39
N GLU A 232 0.76 -20.00 10.56
CA GLU A 232 2.21 -19.99 10.44
C GLU A 232 2.63 -20.16 8.99
N TYR A 233 3.51 -19.27 8.53
CA TYR A 233 4.13 -19.38 7.22
C TYR A 233 5.62 -19.66 7.37
N ILE A 234 6.13 -20.63 6.62
CA ILE A 234 7.56 -20.93 6.55
C ILE A 234 8.02 -20.79 5.11
N GLY A 235 9.03 -19.98 4.87
CA GLY A 235 9.66 -19.82 3.56
C GLY A 235 11.17 -19.96 3.62
N VAL A 236 11.77 -20.25 2.47
CA VAL A 236 13.22 -20.36 2.30
C VAL A 236 13.66 -19.46 1.14
N TRP A 237 14.40 -18.41 1.46
CA TRP A 237 15.08 -17.60 0.45
C TRP A 237 16.45 -18.19 0.10
N THR A 238 16.58 -18.66 -1.14
CA THR A 238 17.80 -19.33 -1.64
C THR A 238 18.90 -18.36 -2.11
N GLY A 239 18.65 -17.04 -2.04
CA GLY A 239 19.49 -16.01 -2.66
C GLY A 239 19.02 -15.60 -4.06
N LYS A 240 18.07 -16.33 -4.65
CA LYS A 240 17.54 -16.08 -6.01
C LYS A 240 16.04 -16.29 -6.14
N GLU A 241 15.51 -17.30 -5.45
CA GLU A 241 14.09 -17.64 -5.48
C GLU A 241 13.60 -17.96 -4.07
N LEU A 242 12.32 -17.68 -3.84
CA LEU A 242 11.57 -18.06 -2.64
C LEU A 242 11.01 -19.47 -2.84
N LYS A 243 11.16 -20.32 -1.82
CA LYS A 243 10.61 -21.67 -1.75
C LYS A 243 9.78 -21.87 -0.50
#